data_AF-A0A8H5LY03-F1
#
_entry.id   AF-A0A8H5LY03-F1
#
_cell.length_a   1.000
_cell.length_b   1.000
_cell.length_c   1.000
_cell.angle_alpha   90.00
_cell.angle_beta   90.00
_cell.angle_gamma   90.00
#
_symmetry.space_group_name_H-M   'P 1'
#
loop_
_entity.id
_entity.type
_entity.pdbx_description
1 polymer ?
#
loop_
_entity_poly.entity_id
_entity_poly.type
_entity_poly.pdbx_seq_one_letter_code
_entity_poly.pdbx_strand_id
1 'polypeptide(L)'
;MPKDVPDTRKTRRVTNASDPLSQSGRPTRSSSKSSSVGVSDPSKIAGGTYGPTVPSISKSKATKPKDANATSKSDILIAMKPVFVDWIVSRQKTHEFRKYLLSSTVERMWMYTSSPTQMLQYVAMISHGKKPGEIDSSDAGLGNGEFNQGVHGCSGPSGYAYEIKELYELREPLKLKDMQQRYGVTFPQRFMYMPKKMLEDIAIEQQKRIF
;
A
#
# COMPACT_ATOMS: atom_id res chain seq x y z
N MET A 1 -29.99 63.34 -19.16
CA MET A 1 -29.49 63.91 -20.43
C MET A 1 -28.05 63.44 -20.61
N PRO A 2 -27.79 62.46 -21.49
CA PRO A 2 -26.50 61.79 -21.67
C PRO A 2 -25.71 62.34 -22.86
N LYS A 3 -24.38 62.46 -22.73
CA LYS A 3 -23.35 62.70 -23.77
C LYS A 3 -21.99 62.40 -23.10
N ASP A 4 -20.98 61.70 -23.60
CA ASP A 4 -20.69 61.06 -24.88
C ASP A 4 -19.66 59.94 -24.61
N VAL A 5 -19.76 58.87 -25.39
CA VAL A 5 -18.73 57.82 -25.57
C VAL A 5 -17.75 58.29 -26.63
N PRO A 6 -16.46 57.91 -26.53
CA PRO A 6 -15.76 57.52 -27.75
C PRO A 6 -15.15 56.11 -27.66
N ASP A 7 -15.56 55.31 -28.65
CA ASP A 7 -14.92 54.10 -29.16
C ASP A 7 -13.79 54.51 -30.11
N THR A 8 -12.65 53.82 -30.10
CA THR A 8 -12.04 53.25 -31.32
C THR A 8 -10.76 52.47 -31.05
N ARG A 9 -10.76 51.26 -31.60
CA ARG A 9 -9.65 50.33 -31.82
C ARG A 9 -8.41 50.99 -32.43
N LYS A 10 -7.22 50.50 -32.04
CA LYS A 10 -6.18 50.14 -33.03
C LYS A 10 -5.20 49.07 -32.51
N THR A 11 -4.84 48.24 -33.47
CA THR A 11 -4.16 46.93 -33.48
C THR A 11 -2.63 47.00 -33.64
N ARG A 12 -1.90 46.04 -33.06
CA ARG A 12 -0.75 45.28 -33.64
C ARG A 12 -0.27 44.28 -32.57
N ARG A 13 -0.31 42.94 -32.72
CA ARG A 13 0.27 41.98 -33.69
C ARG A 13 1.80 41.98 -33.74
N VAL A 14 2.40 41.00 -33.04
CA VAL A 14 3.66 40.28 -33.33
C VAL A 14 3.44 38.85 -32.76
N THR A 15 2.96 37.86 -33.53
CA THR A 15 3.71 36.79 -34.25
C THR A 15 4.85 36.15 -33.44
N ASN A 16 4.69 34.97 -32.86
CA ASN A 16 4.79 33.59 -33.42
C ASN A 16 6.22 33.01 -33.52
N ALA A 17 6.27 31.69 -33.27
CA ALA A 17 7.34 30.71 -33.50
C ALA A 17 8.35 30.57 -32.34
N SER A 18 8.72 29.38 -31.87
CA SER A 18 8.50 28.02 -32.41
C SER A 18 8.85 26.96 -31.37
N ASP A 19 7.93 26.02 -31.22
CA ASP A 19 8.14 24.63 -30.82
C ASP A 19 9.14 23.95 -31.79
N PRO A 20 9.99 23.03 -31.34
CA PRO A 20 10.00 21.77 -32.06
C PRO A 20 10.27 20.48 -31.23
N LEU A 21 9.56 19.45 -31.69
CA LEU A 21 9.98 18.05 -31.85
C LEU A 21 9.82 17.07 -30.67
N SER A 22 8.59 16.58 -30.59
CA SER A 22 8.32 15.13 -30.54
C SER A 22 8.96 14.40 -31.73
N GLN A 23 9.78 13.36 -31.48
CA GLN A 23 9.51 11.97 -31.91
C GLN A 23 10.73 11.05 -31.75
N SER A 24 10.41 9.79 -31.43
CA SER A 24 11.14 8.54 -31.71
C SER A 24 12.20 8.06 -30.70
N GLY A 25 12.06 6.78 -30.29
CA GLY A 25 13.11 6.04 -29.59
C GLY A 25 12.63 5.03 -28.54
N ARG A 26 11.80 4.05 -28.92
CA ARG A 26 11.46 2.88 -28.10
C ARG A 26 12.60 1.86 -28.17
N PRO A 27 13.29 1.49 -27.08
CA PRO A 27 14.25 0.39 -27.12
C PRO A 27 13.52 -0.95 -27.02
N THR A 28 13.54 -1.71 -28.11
CA THR A 28 13.16 -3.12 -28.12
C THR A 28 14.26 -3.94 -27.44
N ARG A 29 13.86 -4.70 -26.41
CA ARG A 29 14.72 -5.68 -25.74
C ARG A 29 14.90 -6.88 -26.67
N SER A 30 16.05 -6.95 -27.32
CA SER A 30 16.46 -8.11 -28.12
C SER A 30 16.75 -9.29 -27.20
N SER A 31 16.09 -10.41 -27.50
CA SER A 31 16.38 -11.73 -26.97
C SER A 31 17.59 -12.32 -27.71
N SER A 32 18.73 -12.45 -27.04
CA SER A 32 19.82 -13.28 -27.50
C SER A 32 19.53 -14.75 -27.16
N LYS A 33 19.09 -15.49 -28.18
CA LYS A 33 19.21 -16.95 -28.24
C LYS A 33 20.66 -17.26 -28.59
N SER A 34 21.41 -17.85 -27.65
CA SER A 34 22.64 -18.57 -27.97
C SER A 34 22.32 -20.03 -28.21
N SER A 35 22.47 -20.43 -29.46
CA SER A 35 22.56 -21.78 -29.98
C SER A 35 23.86 -22.46 -29.53
N SER A 36 23.76 -23.69 -29.03
CA SER A 36 24.86 -24.66 -29.02
C SER A 36 24.38 -25.97 -29.67
N VAL A 37 25.21 -26.46 -30.58
CA VAL A 37 24.99 -27.54 -31.53
C VAL A 37 25.61 -28.84 -31.00
N GLY A 38 24.92 -29.98 -31.23
CA GLY A 38 25.48 -31.34 -31.33
C GLY A 38 25.88 -32.00 -30.00
N VAL A 39 25.90 -33.33 -29.83
CA VAL A 39 25.97 -34.47 -30.75
C VAL A 39 25.52 -35.75 -30.00
N SER A 40 24.85 -36.66 -30.72
CA SER A 40 24.81 -38.16 -30.62
C SER A 40 24.32 -38.92 -29.36
N ASP A 41 23.25 -39.71 -29.58
CA ASP A 41 22.98 -41.09 -29.06
C ASP A 41 24.13 -42.08 -29.41
N PRO A 42 24.33 -43.27 -28.78
CA PRO A 42 23.28 -44.26 -28.51
C PRO A 42 23.42 -45.19 -27.25
N SER A 43 22.26 -45.73 -26.84
CA SER A 43 21.96 -47.11 -26.41
C SER A 43 22.98 -47.95 -25.60
N LYS A 44 22.57 -48.43 -24.41
CA LYS A 44 22.94 -49.77 -23.93
C LYS A 44 21.90 -50.42 -23.00
N ILE A 45 21.79 -51.73 -23.20
CA ILE A 45 20.80 -52.72 -22.77
C ILE A 45 21.20 -53.37 -21.42
N ALA A 46 20.23 -54.05 -20.80
CA ALA A 46 20.28 -55.02 -19.68
C ALA A 46 20.17 -54.37 -18.29
N GLY A 47 19.40 -54.89 -17.33
CA GLY A 47 18.73 -56.18 -17.15
C GLY A 47 18.66 -56.43 -15.62
N GLY A 48 17.69 -57.19 -15.14
CA GLY A 48 17.64 -57.67 -13.74
C GLY A 48 16.52 -57.03 -12.91
N THR A 49 15.40 -57.73 -12.70
CA THR A 49 15.14 -58.74 -11.65
C THR A 49 14.61 -58.16 -10.35
N TYR A 50 13.45 -58.70 -9.99
CA TYR A 50 12.61 -58.47 -8.82
C TYR A 50 13.38 -58.59 -7.49
N GLY A 51 13.07 -57.67 -6.56
CA GLY A 51 13.46 -57.74 -5.15
C GLY A 51 12.41 -57.01 -4.28
N PRO A 52 12.13 -57.49 -3.06
CA PRO A 52 10.84 -57.31 -2.39
C PRO A 52 10.65 -55.94 -1.73
N THR A 53 9.40 -55.48 -1.76
CA THR A 53 8.89 -54.28 -1.12
C THR A 53 9.01 -54.36 0.41
N VAL A 54 9.87 -53.53 0.99
CA VAL A 54 9.83 -53.18 2.41
C VAL A 54 8.62 -52.27 2.69
N PRO A 55 7.77 -52.55 3.70
CA PRO A 55 6.70 -51.66 4.06
C PRO A 55 7.28 -50.36 4.63
N SER A 56 7.04 -49.25 3.93
CA SER A 56 7.38 -47.91 4.42
C SER A 56 6.58 -47.62 5.68
N ILE A 57 7.27 -47.40 6.79
CA ILE A 57 6.71 -46.76 7.99
C ILE A 57 6.20 -45.38 7.55
N SER A 58 4.90 -45.28 7.39
CA SER A 58 4.19 -44.03 7.15
C SER A 58 4.46 -43.09 8.32
N LYS A 59 5.32 -42.10 8.10
CA LYS A 59 5.48 -40.95 8.99
C LYS A 59 4.10 -40.36 9.22
N SER A 60 3.58 -40.52 10.42
CA SER A 60 2.40 -39.82 10.91
C SER A 60 2.63 -38.33 10.73
N LYS A 61 1.90 -37.75 9.78
CA LYS A 61 1.90 -36.32 9.46
C LYS A 61 1.36 -35.61 10.70
N ALA A 62 2.24 -34.99 11.48
CA ALA A 62 1.85 -34.11 12.56
C ALA A 62 0.87 -33.07 11.98
N THR A 63 -0.37 -33.10 12.45
CA THR A 63 -1.38 -32.11 12.12
C THR A 63 -0.92 -30.77 12.68
N LYS A 64 -0.44 -29.88 11.80
CA LYS A 64 -0.23 -28.48 12.17
C LYS A 64 -1.54 -27.95 12.78
N PRO A 65 -1.54 -27.35 13.98
CA PRO A 65 -2.74 -26.75 14.54
C PRO A 65 -3.25 -25.69 13.55
N LYS A 66 -4.55 -25.77 13.26
CA LYS A 66 -5.25 -25.04 12.19
C LYS A 66 -5.29 -23.52 12.44
N ASP A 67 -4.86 -23.07 13.61
CA ASP A 67 -5.04 -21.70 14.11
C ASP A 67 -3.74 -20.88 14.22
N ALA A 68 -2.58 -21.46 13.91
CA ALA A 68 -1.28 -20.78 14.05
C ALA A 68 -1.09 -19.54 13.13
N ASN A 69 -2.06 -19.23 12.26
CA ASN A 69 -1.99 -18.12 11.30
C ASN A 69 -3.32 -17.36 11.14
N ALA A 70 -4.21 -17.43 12.14
CA ALA A 70 -5.47 -16.71 12.10
C ALA A 70 -5.24 -15.19 12.05
N THR A 71 -5.93 -14.50 11.15
CA THR A 71 -5.86 -13.04 11.00
C THR A 71 -7.16 -12.38 11.43
N SER A 72 -7.06 -11.11 11.84
CA SER A 72 -8.19 -10.24 12.13
C SER A 72 -8.75 -9.63 10.85
N LYS A 73 -10.07 -9.48 10.75
CA LYS A 73 -10.71 -8.75 9.64
C LYS A 73 -10.90 -7.25 9.94
N SER A 74 -10.68 -6.83 11.18
CA SER A 74 -10.82 -5.43 11.63
C SER A 74 -9.53 -4.64 11.61
N ASP A 75 -8.39 -5.32 11.53
CA ASP A 75 -7.08 -4.71 11.70
C ASP A 75 -6.21 -4.97 10.48
N ILE A 76 -5.70 -3.88 9.91
CA ILE A 76 -4.76 -3.96 8.80
C ILE A 76 -3.44 -3.31 9.16
N LEU A 77 -2.34 -3.89 8.68
CA LEU A 77 -1.01 -3.30 8.66
C LEU A 77 -0.78 -2.61 7.32
N ILE A 78 -0.38 -1.34 7.37
CA ILE A 78 0.00 -0.54 6.21
C ILE A 78 1.41 0.01 6.37
N ALA A 79 2.12 0.18 5.25
CA ALA A 79 3.35 0.94 5.22
C ALA A 79 3.05 2.41 4.88
N MET A 80 3.71 3.33 5.55
CA MET A 80 3.55 4.77 5.37
C MET A 80 4.91 5.46 5.41
N LYS A 81 5.10 6.51 4.61
CA LYS A 81 6.32 7.32 4.65
C LYS A 81 6.34 8.20 5.91
N PRO A 82 7.52 8.47 6.51
CA PRO A 82 7.66 9.33 7.70
C PRO A 82 6.88 10.65 7.61
N VAL A 83 7.02 11.38 6.49
CA VAL A 83 6.32 12.67 6.30
C VAL A 83 4.80 12.59 6.47
N PHE A 84 4.16 11.50 6.04
CA PHE A 84 2.71 11.34 6.19
C PHE A 84 2.33 10.97 7.63
N VAL A 85 3.18 10.19 8.30
CA VAL A 85 3.01 9.89 9.73
C VAL A 85 3.11 11.18 10.54
N ASP A 86 4.10 12.03 10.26
CA ASP A 86 4.27 13.32 10.94
C ASP A 86 3.04 14.23 10.76
N TRP A 87 2.46 14.28 9.56
CA TRP A 87 1.22 15.02 9.32
C TRP A 87 0.01 14.45 10.06
N ILE A 88 -0.06 13.14 10.23
CA ILE A 88 -1.13 12.50 11.01
C ILE A 88 -0.96 12.80 12.50
N VAL A 89 0.25 12.65 13.04
CA VAL A 89 0.58 12.93 14.44
C VAL A 89 0.31 14.39 14.79
N SER A 90 0.66 15.31 13.88
CA SER A 90 0.40 16.75 14.04
C SER A 90 -1.04 17.17 13.69
N ARG A 91 -1.94 16.21 13.40
CA ARG A 91 -3.34 16.44 12.97
C ARG A 91 -3.50 17.27 11.69
N GLN A 92 -2.43 17.57 10.96
CA GLN A 92 -2.50 18.23 9.66
C GLN A 92 -3.16 17.36 8.60
N LYS A 93 -2.92 16.05 8.63
CA LYS A 93 -3.59 15.06 7.79
C LYS A 93 -4.63 14.33 8.61
N THR A 94 -5.91 14.64 8.37
CA THR A 94 -7.04 14.06 9.10
C THR A 94 -7.62 12.81 8.43
N HIS A 95 -7.29 12.57 7.16
CA HIS A 95 -7.77 11.42 6.40
C HIS A 95 -6.62 10.66 5.74
N GLU A 96 -6.65 9.33 5.75
CA GLU A 96 -5.81 8.47 4.93
C GLU A 96 -6.51 8.19 3.58
N PHE A 97 -5.78 8.27 2.47
CA PHE A 97 -6.37 8.09 1.13
C PHE A 97 -5.87 6.79 0.48
N ARG A 98 -6.77 5.98 -0.07
CA ARG A 98 -6.43 4.74 -0.80
C ARG A 98 -7.21 4.62 -2.10
N LYS A 99 -6.56 4.14 -3.16
CA LYS A 99 -7.22 3.88 -4.46
C LYS A 99 -8.26 2.77 -4.45
N TYR A 100 -8.40 2.05 -3.34
CA TYR A 100 -9.29 0.91 -3.20
C TYR A 100 -10.10 1.03 -1.91
N LEU A 101 -11.30 0.45 -1.93
CA LEU A 101 -12.15 0.34 -0.77
C LEU A 101 -11.62 -0.79 0.13
N LEU A 102 -11.47 -0.49 1.42
CA LEU A 102 -11.23 -1.48 2.45
C LEU A 102 -12.52 -2.23 2.76
N SER A 103 -12.40 -3.46 3.26
CA SER A 103 -13.56 -4.18 3.79
C SER A 103 -14.25 -3.31 4.84
N SER A 104 -15.59 -3.31 4.86
CA SER A 104 -16.39 -2.58 5.86
C SER A 104 -16.10 -3.03 7.29
N THR A 105 -15.51 -4.22 7.45
CA THR A 105 -15.06 -4.74 8.74
C THR A 105 -13.80 -4.07 9.29
N VAL A 106 -13.02 -3.36 8.46
CA VAL A 106 -11.76 -2.74 8.88
C VAL A 106 -12.04 -1.49 9.68
N GLU A 107 -11.51 -1.46 10.89
CA GLU A 107 -11.70 -0.40 11.88
C GLU A 107 -10.37 0.26 12.27
N ARG A 108 -9.24 -0.45 12.08
CA ARG A 108 -7.94 -0.03 12.59
C ARG A 108 -6.82 -0.19 11.55
N MET A 109 -6.00 0.84 11.41
CA MET A 109 -4.79 0.86 10.59
C MET A 109 -3.55 0.93 11.49
N TRP A 110 -2.80 -0.17 11.50
CA TRP A 110 -1.48 -0.27 12.11
C TRP A 110 -0.44 0.26 11.11
N MET A 111 0.34 1.25 11.52
CA MET A 111 1.21 2.03 10.64
C MET A 111 2.68 1.67 10.85
N TYR A 112 3.23 0.93 9.88
CA TYR A 112 4.66 0.74 9.74
C TYR A 112 5.27 1.93 9.00
N THR A 113 6.08 2.72 9.70
CA THR A 113 6.82 3.82 9.11
C THR A 113 7.99 3.27 8.30
N SER A 114 8.08 3.63 7.02
CA SER A 114 9.15 3.20 6.13
C SER A 114 10.50 3.82 6.51
N SER A 115 11.52 3.61 5.67
CA SER A 115 12.84 4.24 5.84
C SER A 115 12.74 5.75 6.08
N PRO A 116 13.53 6.34 7.01
CA PRO A 116 14.59 5.69 7.80
C PRO A 116 14.10 5.00 9.09
N THR A 117 12.85 5.22 9.52
CA THR A 117 12.36 4.74 10.82
C THR A 117 12.23 3.23 10.90
N GLN A 118 11.64 2.60 9.87
CA GLN A 118 11.53 1.14 9.73
C GLN A 118 10.91 0.41 10.94
N MET A 119 9.86 0.99 11.52
CA MET A 119 9.17 0.44 12.69
C MET A 119 7.66 0.60 12.57
N LEU A 120 6.93 -0.36 13.14
CA LEU A 120 5.53 -0.20 13.49
C LEU A 120 5.45 0.67 14.75
N GLN A 121 4.79 1.82 14.64
CA GLN A 121 4.79 2.84 15.69
C GLN A 121 3.40 3.30 16.11
N TYR A 122 2.42 3.22 15.21
CA TYR A 122 1.12 3.85 15.46
C TYR A 122 -0.04 2.96 15.07
N VAL A 123 -1.18 3.19 15.71
CA VAL A 123 -2.47 2.60 15.37
C VAL A 123 -3.49 3.72 15.24
N ALA A 124 -4.11 3.81 14.08
CA ALA A 124 -5.20 4.73 13.81
C ALA A 124 -6.54 3.99 13.85
N MET A 125 -7.51 4.51 14.61
CA MET A 125 -8.92 4.10 14.46
C MET A 125 -9.56 4.94 13.37
N ILE A 126 -10.25 4.28 12.44
CA ILE A 126 -10.70 4.93 11.20
C ILE A 126 -12.22 4.90 10.99
N SER A 127 -12.73 5.78 10.13
CA SER A 127 -14.08 5.66 9.57
C SER A 127 -14.17 4.57 8.50
N HIS A 128 -15.38 4.30 8.03
CA HIS A 128 -15.58 3.67 6.73
C HIS A 128 -15.06 4.57 5.59
N GLY A 129 -14.82 3.98 4.42
CA GLY A 129 -14.31 4.68 3.26
C GLY A 129 -15.32 5.67 2.70
N LYS A 130 -14.93 6.95 2.66
CA LYS A 130 -15.66 8.07 2.06
C LYS A 130 -15.25 8.24 0.59
N LYS A 131 -16.19 8.64 -0.26
CA LYS A 131 -16.01 9.02 -1.66
C LYS A 131 -15.78 10.54 -1.79
N PRO A 132 -15.29 11.02 -2.95
CA PRO A 132 -15.24 12.45 -3.23
C PRO A 132 -16.58 13.14 -2.95
N GLY A 133 -16.56 14.22 -2.17
CA GLY A 133 -17.73 15.00 -1.77
C GLY A 133 -18.31 14.60 -0.42
N GLU A 134 -17.83 13.51 0.19
CA GLU A 134 -18.32 13.02 1.48
C GLU A 134 -17.46 13.43 2.69
N ILE A 135 -16.30 14.08 2.47
CA ILE A 135 -15.56 14.72 3.58
C ILE A 135 -16.27 16.04 3.93
N ASP A 136 -16.45 16.32 5.22
CA ASP A 136 -17.04 17.58 5.68
C ASP A 136 -16.23 18.77 5.17
N SER A 137 -16.90 19.76 4.57
CA SER A 137 -16.26 20.97 4.05
C SER A 137 -15.54 21.82 5.11
N SER A 138 -15.88 21.66 6.39
CA SER A 138 -15.21 22.32 7.51
C SER A 138 -13.91 21.64 7.93
N ASP A 139 -13.67 20.38 7.52
CA ASP A 139 -12.41 19.67 7.80
C ASP A 139 -11.31 20.12 6.83
N ALA A 140 -10.49 21.06 7.30
CA ALA A 140 -9.37 21.63 6.57
C ALA A 140 -8.10 20.74 6.52
N GLY A 141 -8.20 19.44 6.81
CA GLY A 141 -7.09 18.50 6.68
C GLY A 141 -6.46 18.47 5.29
N LEU A 142 -5.14 18.26 5.25
CA LEU A 142 -4.35 18.27 4.01
C LEU A 142 -4.88 17.25 2.99
N GLY A 143 -5.25 17.75 1.81
CA GLY A 143 -5.74 16.95 0.69
C GLY A 143 -7.25 16.73 0.68
N ASN A 144 -7.98 17.14 1.71
CA ASN A 144 -9.43 16.90 1.81
C ASN A 144 -10.21 17.66 0.74
N GLY A 145 -9.88 18.94 0.54
CA GLY A 145 -10.53 19.79 -0.46
C GLY A 145 -10.32 19.27 -1.87
N GLU A 146 -9.08 18.91 -2.22
CA GLU A 146 -8.72 18.33 -3.52
C GLU A 146 -9.39 16.97 -3.73
N PHE A 147 -9.43 16.13 -2.70
CA PHE A 147 -10.13 14.84 -2.74
C PHE A 147 -11.63 15.03 -3.01
N ASN A 148 -12.28 15.96 -2.31
CA ASN A 148 -13.70 16.24 -2.49
C ASN A 148 -14.04 16.78 -3.87
N GLN A 149 -13.16 17.60 -4.46
CA GLN A 149 -13.31 18.08 -5.83
C GLN A 149 -13.08 16.98 -6.88
N GLY A 150 -12.71 15.76 -6.47
CA GLY A 150 -12.34 14.68 -7.37
C GLY A 150 -11.06 14.97 -8.16
N VAL A 151 -10.28 15.97 -7.73
CA VAL A 151 -9.02 16.34 -8.34
C VAL A 151 -7.99 15.29 -7.99
N HIS A 152 -7.16 14.92 -8.97
CA HIS A 152 -5.98 14.10 -8.75
C HIS A 152 -4.95 14.85 -7.89
N GLY A 153 -5.17 14.91 -6.58
CA GLY A 153 -4.15 15.33 -5.62
C GLY A 153 -3.03 14.28 -5.50
N CYS A 154 -2.22 14.36 -4.44
CA CYS A 154 -1.07 13.50 -4.12
C CYS A 154 -1.33 11.96 -4.11
N SER A 155 -2.55 11.51 -4.43
CA SER A 155 -3.08 10.15 -4.35
C SER A 155 -3.60 9.56 -5.69
N GLY A 156 -3.63 10.32 -6.81
CA GLY A 156 -4.05 9.80 -8.13
C GLY A 156 -5.59 9.65 -8.32
N PRO A 157 -6.09 8.82 -9.26
CA PRO A 157 -7.54 8.70 -9.53
C PRO A 157 -8.38 8.32 -8.32
N SER A 158 -9.53 8.98 -8.22
CA SER A 158 -10.40 9.16 -7.06
C SER A 158 -10.63 7.85 -6.31
N GLY A 159 -9.92 7.71 -5.19
CA GLY A 159 -10.02 6.56 -4.31
C GLY A 159 -11.07 6.76 -3.22
N TYR A 160 -10.72 6.33 -2.03
CA TYR A 160 -11.50 6.42 -0.81
C TYR A 160 -10.69 7.14 0.27
N ALA A 161 -11.35 7.94 1.09
CA ALA A 161 -10.79 8.62 2.24
C ALA A 161 -11.26 7.95 3.53
N TYR A 162 -10.35 7.76 4.48
CA TYR A 162 -10.64 7.18 5.79
C TYR A 162 -10.27 8.19 6.85
N GLU A 163 -11.26 8.73 7.54
CA GLU A 163 -11.06 9.67 8.63
C GLU A 163 -10.29 8.99 9.76
N ILE A 164 -9.26 9.65 10.26
CA ILE A 164 -8.45 9.20 11.39
C ILE A 164 -9.08 9.79 12.66
N LYS A 165 -9.92 8.99 13.32
CA LYS A 165 -10.70 9.39 14.48
C LYS A 165 -9.82 9.51 15.72
N GLU A 166 -9.03 8.47 15.95
CA GLU A 166 -8.12 8.33 17.10
C GLU A 166 -6.75 7.85 16.63
N LEU A 167 -5.72 8.24 17.37
CA LEU A 167 -4.35 7.82 17.11
C LEU A 167 -3.66 7.39 18.40
N TYR A 168 -3.07 6.20 18.37
CA TYR A 168 -2.29 5.62 19.45
C TYR A 168 -0.84 5.44 18.99
N GLU A 169 0.10 5.86 19.82
CA GLU A 169 1.53 5.58 19.69
C GLU A 169 1.86 4.35 20.53
N LEU A 170 2.51 3.36 19.90
CA LEU A 170 2.98 2.17 20.58
C LEU A 170 4.08 2.54 21.57
N ARG A 171 3.95 2.09 22.82
CA ARG A 171 4.99 2.28 23.84
C ARG A 171 6.28 1.56 23.47
N GLU A 172 6.15 0.42 22.81
CA GLU A 172 7.26 -0.37 22.30
C GLU A 172 7.13 -0.53 20.78
N PRO A 173 7.73 0.38 19.99
CA PRO A 173 7.78 0.25 18.54
C PRO A 173 8.45 -1.05 18.08
N LEU A 174 7.93 -1.66 17.03
CA LEU A 174 8.39 -2.97 16.56
C LEU A 174 9.08 -2.87 15.21
N LYS A 175 10.30 -3.42 15.10
CA LYS A 175 10.97 -3.54 13.81
C LYS A 175 10.32 -4.64 12.97
N LEU A 176 10.44 -4.53 11.65
CA LEU A 176 9.92 -5.54 10.72
C LEU A 176 10.46 -6.94 11.03
N LYS A 177 11.74 -7.06 11.37
CA LYS A 177 12.38 -8.33 11.71
C LYS A 177 11.72 -9.00 12.93
N ASP A 178 11.38 -8.22 13.96
CA ASP A 178 10.75 -8.74 15.17
C ASP A 178 9.32 -9.18 14.90
N MET A 179 8.60 -8.45 14.04
CA MET A 179 7.26 -8.85 13.59
C MET A 179 7.30 -10.12 12.72
N GLN A 180 8.28 -10.24 11.82
CA GLN A 180 8.51 -11.44 11.01
C GLN A 180 8.76 -12.66 11.89
N GLN A 181 9.66 -12.53 12.87
CA GLN A 181 10.05 -13.64 13.74
C GLN A 181 8.94 -14.08 14.69
N ARG A 182 8.21 -13.13 15.30
CA ARG A 182 7.18 -13.45 16.31
C ARG A 182 5.82 -13.79 15.72
N TYR A 183 5.47 -13.18 14.58
CA TYR A 183 4.12 -13.21 14.02
C TYR A 183 4.05 -13.65 12.55
N GLY A 184 5.18 -13.89 11.88
CA GLY A 184 5.19 -14.26 10.46
C GLY A 184 4.72 -13.14 9.52
N VAL A 185 4.70 -11.90 10.00
CA VAL A 185 4.28 -10.70 9.23
C VAL A 185 5.31 -10.37 8.16
N THR A 186 4.88 -9.95 6.97
CA THR A 186 5.77 -9.45 5.91
C THR A 186 5.55 -7.96 5.68
N PHE A 187 6.45 -7.31 4.94
CA PHE A 187 6.28 -5.89 4.63
C PHE A 187 5.05 -5.69 3.73
N PRO A 188 4.09 -4.83 4.11
CA PRO A 188 2.86 -4.66 3.35
C PRO A 188 3.13 -3.83 2.07
N GLN A 189 2.95 -4.45 0.90
CA GLN A 189 2.98 -3.73 -0.38
C GLN A 189 1.71 -2.89 -0.60
N ARG A 190 0.57 -3.37 -0.07
CA ARG A 190 -0.73 -2.69 -0.15
C ARG A 190 -1.29 -2.48 1.25
N PHE A 191 -1.71 -3.58 1.86
CA PHE A 191 -1.96 -3.78 3.28
C PHE A 191 -1.93 -5.29 3.54
N MET A 192 -1.90 -5.70 4.79
CA MET A 192 -2.22 -7.08 5.18
C MET A 192 -3.08 -7.08 6.42
N TYR A 193 -3.91 -8.11 6.59
CA TYR A 193 -4.64 -8.30 7.84
C TYR A 193 -3.68 -8.71 8.96
N MET A 194 -3.88 -8.13 10.15
CA MET A 194 -3.04 -8.39 11.31
C MET A 194 -3.25 -9.82 11.84
N PRO A 195 -2.19 -10.57 12.19
CA PRO A 195 -2.32 -11.83 12.91
C PRO A 195 -3.01 -11.61 14.27
N LYS A 196 -3.93 -12.50 14.65
CA LYS A 196 -4.66 -12.39 15.93
C LYS A 196 -3.73 -12.35 17.13
N LYS A 197 -2.70 -13.22 17.14
CA LYS A 197 -1.66 -13.25 18.16
C LYS A 197 -0.98 -11.89 18.38
N MET A 198 -0.79 -11.13 17.30
CA MET A 198 -0.16 -9.81 17.42
C MET A 198 -1.08 -8.79 18.09
N LEU A 199 -2.40 -8.91 17.89
CA LEU A 199 -3.40 -8.07 18.56
C LEU A 199 -3.59 -8.46 20.03
N GLU A 200 -3.43 -9.74 20.35
CA GLU A 200 -3.44 -10.25 21.73
C GLU A 200 -2.21 -9.75 22.52
N ASP A 201 -1.04 -9.75 21.89
CA ASP A 201 0.21 -9.29 22.51
C ASP A 201 0.29 -7.76 22.64
N ILE A 202 -0.42 -7.00 21.79
CA ILE A 202 -0.35 -5.54 21.74
C ILE A 202 -1.74 -4.93 21.96
N ALA A 203 -2.15 -4.86 23.22
CA ALA A 203 -3.41 -4.22 23.61
C ALA A 203 -3.36 -2.70 23.37
N ILE A 204 -4.29 -2.17 22.57
CA ILE A 204 -4.34 -0.75 22.17
C ILE A 204 -4.60 0.14 23.38
N GLU A 205 -5.41 -0.35 24.32
CA GLU A 205 -5.82 0.35 25.55
C GLU A 205 -4.63 0.62 26.47
N GLN A 206 -3.52 -0.10 26.29
CA GLN A 206 -2.28 0.08 27.04
C GLN A 206 -1.33 1.07 26.34
N GLN A 207 -1.63 1.49 25.10
CA GLN A 207 -0.76 2.36 24.32
C GLN A 207 -1.00 3.84 24.64
N LYS A 208 -0.12 4.72 24.16
CA LYS A 208 -0.23 6.15 24.40
C LYS A 208 -1.21 6.76 23.39
N ARG A 209 -2.39 7.16 23.84
CA ARG A 209 -3.33 7.92 23.02
C ARG A 209 -2.76 9.32 22.75
N ILE A 210 -2.66 9.70 21.48
CA ILE A 210 -2.24 11.02 21.03
C ILE A 210 -3.46 11.94 20.95
N PHE A 211 -4.58 11.41 20.42
CA PHE A 211 -5.86 12.09 20.32
C PHE A 211 -7.00 11.08 20.16
#